data_AF-A0A7Y8LLR8-F1
#
_entry.id   AF-A0A7Y8LLR8-F1
#
_cell.length_a   1.000
_cell.length_b   1.000
_cell.length_c   1.000
_cell.angle_alpha   90.00
_cell.angle_beta   90.00
_cell.angle_gamma   90.00
#
_symmetry.space_group_name_H-M   'P 1'
#
loop_
_entity.id
_entity.type
_entity.pdbx_description
1 polymer ?
#
loop_
_entity_poly.entity_id
_entity_poly.type
_entity_poly.pdbx_seq_one_letter_code
_entity_poly.pdbx_strand_id
1 'polypeptide(L)'
;ADPSLYDVLKENAEKNKDNPTKAELVLWELLRGKQLANFKFRRQHIIGQYIADFVCLSNKLVIEVDGKIHQVPENKESDEIRTKWLESQGFRVIRFTNEQVLSDPENVLSEIQKALSFGEGLGEAVGASGVGRILLATVKGDVHDIGKNIVGVVLGCNNYEIVDLGVMVSSEKIIQAAIEHKVDVIGLSGLITPSLDEMVHVAKEMERSGLKIPLLIGGATTSRVHTAVKIAPNYSSPVVHVLDASRSVPVVSNLINQDAKIQSSFVQEIKNEYEKVRIDHAKKKSAKNFISLAQARQNRFTVDWQNTPVAKPYNLGVTVLSNFPLLTLRNYIDWTPFFLTWELKGKYPGIFENEKYGDTAKRLFDDANKLLDRIIDESLLTASGVVGLFPANSVGFDDIEIYSDDLRKGIRRVLHTLRSQAEKAEGAHNLALADYIAPKESGVKDYLGAFAVTAGLGIEKIIQQFEKEHDDYHSIMTKALADRLAEAFAEHLHELVRKKYWGYSSEEALSNEELIKEKYIGIRPAPGYPAQPDHTEKLVIFDLLDVTKHTGITLTESLAMHPAASVCGLYFAHPEAKYFNVGKIGKDQVLDYHKRKGMSIEETEKWLRPILNYDEGE
;
A
#
# COMPACT_ATOMS: atom_id res chain seq x y z
N ALA A 1 27.50 27.40 0.87
CA ALA A 1 28.61 28.37 0.88
C ALA A 1 28.04 29.74 1.24
N ASP A 2 28.86 30.63 1.80
CA ASP A 2 28.47 32.03 2.01
C ASP A 2 28.28 32.73 0.64
N PRO A 3 27.09 33.27 0.33
CA PRO A 3 26.83 33.92 -0.95
C PRO A 3 27.77 35.09 -1.28
N SER A 4 28.29 35.78 -0.27
CA SER A 4 29.15 36.96 -0.46
C SER A 4 30.59 36.64 -0.86
N LEU A 5 31.05 35.42 -0.57
CA LEU A 5 32.42 34.96 -0.83
C LEU A 5 32.48 33.85 -1.87
N TYR A 6 31.33 33.39 -2.37
CA TYR A 6 31.24 32.18 -3.19
C TYR A 6 32.06 32.25 -4.47
N ASP A 7 32.02 33.38 -5.19
CA ASP A 7 32.72 33.52 -6.47
C ASP A 7 34.24 33.46 -6.30
N VAL A 8 34.77 34.12 -5.25
CA VAL A 8 36.20 34.09 -4.91
C VAL A 8 36.63 32.69 -4.45
N LEU A 9 35.82 32.03 -3.61
CA LEU A 9 36.11 30.68 -3.13
C LEU A 9 36.03 29.64 -4.26
N LYS A 10 35.13 29.84 -5.23
CA LYS A 10 35.00 28.98 -6.41
C LYS A 10 36.23 29.09 -7.30
N GLU A 11 36.71 30.30 -7.59
CA GLU A 11 37.93 30.50 -8.37
C GLU A 11 39.15 29.87 -7.69
N ASN A 12 39.28 30.02 -6.37
CA ASN A 12 40.36 29.40 -5.60
C ASN A 12 40.27 27.87 -5.56
N ALA A 13 39.06 27.31 -5.41
CA ALA A 13 38.85 25.86 -5.45
C ALA A 13 39.16 25.26 -6.83
N GLU A 14 38.91 25.99 -7.91
CA GLU A 14 39.31 25.59 -9.27
C GLU A 14 40.83 25.62 -9.43
N LYS A 15 41.50 26.71 -9.02
CA LYS A 15 42.97 26.81 -9.03
C LYS A 15 43.66 25.68 -8.24
N ASN A 16 43.12 25.32 -7.08
CA ASN A 16 43.64 24.22 -6.26
C ASN A 16 43.43 22.84 -6.91
N LYS A 17 42.33 22.64 -7.66
CA LYS A 17 42.10 21.39 -8.41
C LYS A 17 43.06 21.22 -9.57
N ASP A 18 43.49 22.32 -10.17
CA ASP A 18 44.39 22.35 -11.32
C ASP A 18 45.86 22.26 -10.90
N ASN A 19 46.20 22.69 -9.68
CA ASN A 19 47.56 22.65 -9.13
C ASN A 19 47.67 21.89 -7.80
N PRO A 20 47.25 20.61 -7.73
CA PRO A 20 47.33 19.83 -6.50
C PRO A 20 48.78 19.46 -6.15
N THR A 21 49.06 19.33 -4.86
CA THR A 21 50.32 18.78 -4.37
C THR A 21 50.45 17.30 -4.74
N LYS A 22 51.68 16.77 -4.73
CA LYS A 22 51.93 15.33 -4.97
C LYS A 22 51.15 14.44 -4.01
N ALA A 23 51.03 14.85 -2.74
CA ALA A 23 50.29 14.11 -1.73
C ALA A 23 48.78 14.10 -2.02
N GLU A 24 48.18 15.24 -2.37
CA GLU A 24 46.77 15.32 -2.76
C GLU A 24 46.46 14.51 -4.02
N LEU A 25 47.37 14.49 -5.01
CA LEU A 25 47.21 13.66 -6.20
C LEU A 25 47.15 12.16 -5.86
N VAL A 26 48.11 11.69 -5.06
CA VAL A 26 48.15 10.29 -4.61
C VAL A 26 46.88 9.94 -3.83
N LEU A 27 46.48 10.79 -2.87
CA LEU A 27 45.28 10.53 -2.08
C LEU A 27 44.00 10.59 -2.92
N TRP A 28 43.92 11.50 -3.89
CA TRP A 28 42.76 11.58 -4.79
C TRP A 28 42.60 10.33 -5.66
N GLU A 29 43.68 9.77 -6.20
CA GLU A 29 43.62 8.53 -6.97
C GLU A 29 43.07 7.35 -6.14
N LEU A 30 43.40 7.33 -4.86
CA LEU A 30 42.93 6.32 -3.91
C LEU A 30 41.47 6.53 -3.47
N LEU A 31 40.99 7.78 -3.42
CA LEU A 31 39.63 8.11 -2.95
C LEU A 31 38.59 8.26 -4.08
N ARG A 32 39.00 8.58 -5.31
CA ARG A 32 38.08 8.84 -6.43
C ARG A 32 37.32 7.59 -6.85
N GLY A 33 36.15 7.76 -7.46
CA GLY A 33 35.40 6.65 -8.05
C GLY A 33 34.83 5.66 -7.04
N LYS A 34 34.65 6.06 -5.77
CA LYS A 34 34.14 5.21 -4.68
C LYS A 34 35.05 4.01 -4.33
N GLN A 35 36.36 4.14 -4.57
CA GLN A 35 37.33 3.07 -4.35
C GLN A 35 37.51 2.70 -2.86
N LEU A 36 37.25 3.62 -1.93
CA LEU A 36 37.33 3.35 -0.50
C LEU A 36 35.95 3.05 0.10
N ALA A 37 35.67 1.76 0.36
CA ALA A 37 34.44 1.28 1.03
C ALA A 37 33.13 1.86 0.43
N ASN A 38 33.10 2.06 -0.89
CA ASN A 38 31.98 2.62 -1.64
C ASN A 38 31.56 4.07 -1.26
N PHE A 39 32.37 4.78 -0.47
CA PHE A 39 32.09 6.16 -0.07
C PHE A 39 32.46 7.17 -1.17
N LYS A 40 31.60 8.17 -1.38
CA LYS A 40 31.82 9.22 -2.39
C LYS A 40 32.59 10.40 -1.80
N PHE A 41 33.81 10.59 -2.26
CA PHE A 41 34.63 11.76 -1.94
C PHE A 41 34.55 12.86 -3.01
N ARG A 42 34.67 14.11 -2.58
CA ARG A 42 34.83 15.30 -3.43
C ARG A 42 36.12 16.00 -3.03
N ARG A 43 36.92 16.44 -3.99
CA ARG A 43 38.11 17.26 -3.74
C ARG A 43 37.83 18.75 -3.84
N GLN A 44 38.53 19.56 -3.05
CA GLN A 44 38.51 21.04 -3.06
C GLN A 44 37.05 21.54 -3.02
N HIS A 45 36.33 21.16 -1.97
CA HIS A 45 34.89 21.40 -1.82
C HIS A 45 34.62 22.54 -0.84
N ILE A 46 33.76 23.48 -1.23
CA ILE A 46 33.44 24.66 -0.42
C ILE A 46 32.40 24.30 0.65
N ILE A 47 32.74 24.54 1.92
CA ILE A 47 31.85 24.37 3.08
C ILE A 47 31.83 25.71 3.84
N GLY A 48 30.68 26.40 3.82
CA GLY A 48 30.57 27.76 4.34
C GLY A 48 31.51 28.75 3.67
N GLN A 49 32.48 29.24 4.44
CA GLN A 49 33.53 30.17 4.02
C GLN A 49 34.91 29.51 3.81
N TYR A 50 34.99 28.17 3.83
CA TYR A 50 36.24 27.41 3.73
C TYR A 50 36.22 26.43 2.55
N ILE A 51 37.41 26.04 2.08
CA ILE A 51 37.61 25.01 1.03
C ILE A 51 38.32 23.82 1.68
N ALA A 52 37.64 22.68 1.74
CA ALA A 52 38.22 21.42 2.23
C ALA A 52 38.96 20.68 1.12
N ASP A 53 40.14 20.14 1.40
CA ASP A 53 40.93 19.40 0.40
C ASP A 53 40.18 18.16 -0.10
N PHE A 54 39.62 17.37 0.82
CA PHE A 54 38.66 16.31 0.49
C PHE A 54 37.49 16.27 1.48
N VAL A 55 36.32 15.88 1.00
CA VAL A 55 35.13 15.68 1.86
C VAL A 55 34.30 14.49 1.40
N CYS A 56 33.85 13.70 2.38
CA CYS A 56 32.75 12.75 2.25
C CYS A 56 31.50 13.38 2.86
N LEU A 57 30.59 13.87 2.01
CA LEU A 57 29.38 14.57 2.47
C LEU A 57 28.40 13.65 3.20
N SER A 58 28.30 12.37 2.80
CA SER A 58 27.39 11.40 3.42
C SER A 58 27.73 11.14 4.88
N ASN A 59 29.03 11.10 5.20
CA ASN A 59 29.53 10.78 6.54
C ASN A 59 30.03 12.01 7.30
N LYS A 60 29.83 13.21 6.70
CA LYS A 60 30.33 14.48 7.20
C LYS A 60 31.81 14.41 7.63
N LEU A 61 32.67 13.78 6.82
CA LEU A 61 34.11 13.69 7.08
C LEU A 61 34.88 14.63 6.14
N VAL A 62 35.70 15.51 6.72
CA VAL A 62 36.65 16.39 6.03
C VAL A 62 38.07 15.84 6.24
N ILE A 63 38.85 15.80 5.17
CA ILE A 63 40.25 15.40 5.17
C ILE A 63 41.07 16.57 4.63
N GLU A 64 42.04 17.04 5.41
CA GLU A 64 43.00 18.09 4.99
C GLU A 64 44.40 17.48 4.85
N VAL A 65 45.16 17.93 3.84
CA VAL A 65 46.51 17.46 3.56
C VAL A 65 47.49 18.62 3.78
N ASP A 66 48.12 18.64 4.95
CA ASP A 66 49.01 19.71 5.37
C ASP A 66 50.38 19.60 4.67
N GLY A 67 50.75 20.64 3.92
CA GLY A 67 52.13 20.88 3.49
C GLY A 67 53.03 21.27 4.65
N LYS A 68 54.33 20.93 4.61
CA LYS A 68 55.31 21.25 5.67
C LYS A 68 55.44 22.75 5.92
N ILE A 69 54.54 23.32 6.73
CA ILE A 69 54.69 24.59 7.46
C ILE A 69 53.90 24.45 8.77
N HIS A 70 54.49 23.84 9.78
CA HIS A 70 54.05 24.05 11.15
C HIS A 70 54.93 25.12 11.80
N GLN A 71 54.28 25.99 12.57
CA GLN A 71 54.86 26.94 13.54
C GLN A 71 55.16 28.37 13.04
N VAL A 72 54.14 29.07 12.54
CA VAL A 72 54.04 30.52 12.77
C VAL A 72 52.84 30.74 13.71
N PRO A 73 52.99 31.38 14.89
CA PRO A 73 51.93 31.51 15.89
C PRO A 73 50.63 32.14 15.35
N GLU A 74 50.73 32.98 14.31
CA GLU A 74 49.60 33.72 13.73
C GLU A 74 48.63 32.85 12.88
N ASN A 75 49.05 31.66 12.43
CA ASN A 75 48.17 30.76 11.64
C ASN A 75 47.47 29.66 12.47
N LYS A 76 47.91 29.40 13.71
CA LYS A 76 47.28 28.38 14.57
C LYS A 76 45.90 28.81 15.08
N GLU A 77 45.72 30.10 15.38
CA GLU A 77 44.42 30.64 15.78
C GLU A 77 43.36 30.49 14.67
N SER A 78 43.74 30.67 13.40
CA SER A 78 42.83 30.53 12.25
C SER A 78 42.38 29.08 12.01
N ASP A 79 43.27 28.11 12.18
CA ASP A 79 43.01 26.69 11.91
C ASP A 79 42.15 26.01 12.97
N GLU A 80 42.34 26.36 14.24
CA GLU A 80 41.48 25.89 15.33
C GLU A 80 40.07 26.49 15.21
N ILE A 81 39.96 27.77 14.83
CA ILE A 81 38.67 28.42 14.56
C ILE A 81 37.97 27.73 13.37
N ARG A 82 38.69 27.44 12.29
CA ARG A 82 38.17 26.71 11.12
C ARG A 82 37.66 25.32 11.51
N THR A 83 38.45 24.58 12.29
CA THR A 83 38.10 23.22 12.70
C THR A 83 36.87 23.23 13.61
N LYS A 84 36.84 24.09 14.63
CA LYS A 84 35.66 24.28 15.50
C LYS A 84 34.41 24.68 14.72
N TRP A 85 34.56 25.53 13.71
CA TRP A 85 33.44 25.93 12.86
C TRP A 85 32.92 24.75 12.04
N LEU A 86 33.79 23.97 11.38
CA LEU A 86 33.40 22.77 10.62
C LEU A 86 32.73 21.73 11.53
N GLU A 87 33.27 21.51 12.73
CA GLU A 87 32.69 20.64 13.76
C GLU A 87 31.31 21.14 14.23
N SER A 88 31.13 22.45 14.38
CA SER A 88 29.81 23.03 14.70
C SER A 88 28.75 22.78 13.62
N GLN A 89 29.18 22.55 12.36
CA GLN A 89 28.30 22.15 11.25
C GLN A 89 28.10 20.63 11.18
N GLY A 90 28.69 19.89 12.13
CA GLY A 90 28.61 18.44 12.26
C GLY A 90 29.64 17.68 11.42
N PHE A 91 30.69 18.35 10.90
CA PHE A 91 31.77 17.68 10.20
C PHE A 91 32.86 17.23 11.17
N ARG A 92 33.37 16.01 10.98
CA ARG A 92 34.62 15.56 11.60
C ARG A 92 35.78 15.97 10.69
N VAL A 93 36.86 16.50 11.26
CA VAL A 93 38.07 16.89 10.51
C VAL A 93 39.23 15.98 10.90
N ILE A 94 39.87 15.35 9.91
CA ILE A 94 41.13 14.63 10.08
C ILE A 94 42.20 15.24 9.18
N ARG A 95 43.44 15.28 9.65
CA ARG A 95 44.56 15.92 8.94
C ARG A 95 45.72 14.95 8.77
N PHE A 96 46.34 14.98 7.60
CA PHE A 96 47.55 14.21 7.29
C PHE A 96 48.62 15.14 6.75
N THR A 97 49.88 14.92 7.12
CA THR A 97 51.00 15.63 6.51
C THR A 97 51.33 15.05 5.14
N ASN A 98 51.90 15.87 4.24
CA ASN A 98 52.40 15.41 2.95
C ASN A 98 53.33 14.19 3.05
N GLU A 99 54.15 14.11 4.11
CA GLU A 99 55.06 12.99 4.31
C GLU A 99 54.31 11.70 4.63
N GLN A 100 53.29 11.74 5.49
CA GLN A 100 52.47 10.57 5.82
C GLN A 100 51.73 10.00 4.61
N VAL A 101 51.15 10.86 3.78
CA VAL A 101 50.43 10.43 2.56
C VAL A 101 51.37 9.77 1.55
N LEU A 102 52.62 10.25 1.46
CA LEU A 102 53.60 9.76 0.48
C LEU A 102 54.39 8.54 0.97
N SER A 103 54.65 8.41 2.27
CA SER A 103 55.47 7.32 2.83
C SER A 103 54.65 6.09 3.21
N ASP A 104 53.41 6.28 3.67
CA ASP A 104 52.54 5.20 4.13
C ASP A 104 51.05 5.48 3.79
N PRO A 105 50.70 5.43 2.49
CA PRO A 105 49.33 5.69 2.04
C PRO A 105 48.32 4.65 2.56
N GLU A 106 48.76 3.41 2.83
CA GLU A 106 47.88 2.36 3.37
C GLU A 106 47.42 2.68 4.79
N ASN A 107 48.33 3.15 5.65
CA ASN A 107 47.95 3.59 7.00
C ASN A 107 47.06 4.83 6.95
N VAL A 108 47.30 5.77 6.02
CA VAL A 108 46.41 6.93 5.81
C VAL A 108 45.01 6.49 5.40
N LEU A 109 44.88 5.54 4.46
CA LEU A 109 43.58 4.98 4.08
C LEU A 109 42.92 4.24 5.24
N SER A 110 43.68 3.50 6.04
CA SER A 110 43.18 2.84 7.25
C SER A 110 42.61 3.85 8.25
N GLU A 111 43.31 4.96 8.50
CA GLU A 111 42.82 6.03 9.38
C GLU A 111 41.59 6.75 8.82
N ILE A 112 41.54 7.00 7.50
CA ILE A 112 40.34 7.53 6.84
C ILE A 112 39.18 6.54 6.98
N GLN A 113 39.41 5.26 6.75
CA GLN A 113 38.41 4.21 6.88
C GLN A 113 37.95 4.02 8.33
N LYS A 114 38.84 4.17 9.31
CA LYS A 114 38.50 4.24 10.74
C LYS A 114 37.67 5.47 11.07
N ALA A 115 37.87 6.59 10.36
CA ALA A 115 37.10 7.82 10.55
C ALA A 115 35.76 7.83 9.81
N LEU A 116 35.62 7.01 8.76
CA LEU A 116 34.37 6.71 8.04
C LEU A 116 33.52 5.67 8.78
N SER A 117 34.16 4.61 9.29
CA SER A 117 33.70 3.87 10.47
C SER A 117 33.83 4.81 11.69
N PHE A 118 33.63 4.51 12.97
CA PHE A 118 33.37 5.53 14.03
C PHE A 118 32.11 6.42 13.84
N GLY A 119 31.72 6.81 12.63
CA GLY A 119 30.33 7.08 12.25
C GLY A 119 29.55 5.79 11.99
N GLU A 120 30.27 4.71 11.68
CA GLU A 120 29.83 3.31 11.72
C GLU A 120 30.75 2.55 12.67
N GLY A 121 30.26 2.09 13.82
CA GLY A 121 31.04 1.24 14.71
C GLY A 121 31.10 -0.21 14.22
N LEU A 122 32.34 -0.69 13.99
CA LEU A 122 32.81 -2.09 13.88
C LEU A 122 32.57 -2.74 12.50
N GLY A 123 33.47 -3.48 11.85
CA GLY A 123 34.59 -4.35 12.25
C GLY A 123 34.54 -5.56 11.30
N GLU A 124 35.68 -6.13 10.90
CA GLU A 124 35.76 -7.22 9.91
C GLU A 124 34.89 -8.46 10.19
N ALA A 125 34.29 -8.98 9.11
CA ALA A 125 33.91 -10.36 8.83
C ALA A 125 33.73 -11.34 10.01
N VAL A 126 32.67 -11.13 10.78
CA VAL A 126 31.89 -12.19 11.43
C VAL A 126 30.43 -11.83 11.17
N GLY A 127 29.67 -12.75 10.56
CA GLY A 127 28.33 -12.57 9.97
C GLY A 127 27.58 -11.30 10.37
N ALA A 128 27.31 -10.43 9.38
CA ALA A 128 26.60 -9.16 9.54
C ALA A 128 25.29 -9.36 10.33
N SER A 129 25.32 -9.12 11.63
CA SER A 129 24.13 -9.02 12.45
C SER A 129 23.60 -7.60 12.29
N GLY A 130 22.51 -7.44 11.52
CA GLY A 130 21.77 -6.18 11.49
C GLY A 130 21.32 -5.76 12.90
N VAL A 131 20.82 -4.53 13.04
CA VAL A 131 20.27 -4.00 14.31
C VAL A 131 19.15 -4.91 14.86
N GLY A 132 18.52 -5.65 13.96
CA GLY A 132 17.65 -6.80 14.21
C GLY A 132 17.22 -7.42 12.88
N ARG A 133 16.66 -8.62 12.94
CA ARG A 133 16.12 -9.35 11.80
C ARG A 133 14.59 -9.35 11.85
N ILE A 134 13.95 -8.99 10.75
CA ILE A 134 12.51 -8.78 10.66
C ILE A 134 11.94 -9.68 9.59
N LEU A 135 10.96 -10.50 9.96
CA LEU A 135 10.18 -11.28 8.99
C LEU A 135 8.97 -10.47 8.55
N LEU A 136 8.75 -10.36 7.24
CA LEU A 136 7.55 -9.74 6.67
C LEU A 136 6.79 -10.77 5.82
N ALA A 137 5.47 -10.82 5.97
CA ALA A 137 4.61 -11.70 5.17
C ALA A 137 3.25 -11.06 4.89
N THR A 138 2.75 -11.21 3.67
CA THR A 138 1.32 -11.00 3.40
C THR A 138 0.59 -12.30 3.74
N VAL A 139 -0.43 -12.18 4.60
CA VAL A 139 -1.09 -13.34 5.22
C VAL A 139 -1.77 -14.24 4.19
N LYS A 140 -2.08 -15.47 4.63
CA LYS A 140 -2.72 -16.52 3.84
C LYS A 140 -3.94 -16.00 3.07
N GLY A 141 -4.02 -16.38 1.79
CA GLY A 141 -5.11 -16.01 0.89
C GLY A 141 -5.12 -14.55 0.40
N ASP A 142 -4.23 -13.68 0.86
CA ASP A 142 -4.06 -12.31 0.33
C ASP A 142 -2.84 -12.22 -0.59
N VAL A 143 -2.94 -11.40 -1.63
CA VAL A 143 -1.97 -11.32 -2.74
C VAL A 143 -1.28 -9.97 -2.87
N HIS A 144 -1.72 -8.95 -2.12
CA HIS A 144 -1.20 -7.59 -2.28
C HIS A 144 0.00 -7.35 -1.36
N ASP A 145 1.06 -6.78 -1.91
CA ASP A 145 2.33 -6.61 -1.20
C ASP A 145 3.03 -5.27 -1.40
N ILE A 146 2.48 -4.33 -2.17
CA ILE A 146 3.11 -3.02 -2.43
C ILE A 146 3.50 -2.33 -1.12
N GLY A 147 2.56 -2.19 -0.18
CA GLY A 147 2.83 -1.58 1.13
C GLY A 147 3.85 -2.37 1.97
N LYS A 148 3.82 -3.71 1.89
CA LYS A 148 4.80 -4.58 2.57
C LYS A 148 6.20 -4.37 2.01
N ASN A 149 6.35 -4.29 0.68
CA ASN A 149 7.65 -4.07 0.05
C ASN A 149 8.21 -2.69 0.42
N ILE A 150 7.38 -1.65 0.48
CA ILE A 150 7.80 -0.33 0.94
C ILE A 150 8.29 -0.39 2.40
N VAL A 151 7.57 -1.07 3.28
CA VAL A 151 8.01 -1.29 4.68
C VAL A 151 9.35 -2.04 4.73
N GLY A 152 9.52 -3.08 3.91
CA GLY A 152 10.76 -3.83 3.79
C GLY A 152 11.95 -2.94 3.39
N VAL A 153 11.80 -2.15 2.32
CA VAL A 153 12.84 -1.21 1.87
C VAL A 153 13.16 -0.19 2.96
N VAL A 154 12.16 0.42 3.58
CA VAL A 154 12.36 1.44 4.63
C VAL A 154 13.10 0.86 5.84
N LEU A 155 12.74 -0.35 6.29
CA LEU A 155 13.44 -1.02 7.38
C LEU A 155 14.87 -1.44 6.96
N GLY A 156 15.05 -1.95 5.74
CA GLY A 156 16.39 -2.25 5.20
C GLY A 156 17.31 -1.03 5.15
N CYS A 157 16.79 0.14 4.77
CA CYS A 157 17.52 1.41 4.83
C CYS A 157 17.94 1.82 6.25
N ASN A 158 17.34 1.22 7.29
CA ASN A 158 17.67 1.43 8.70
C ASN A 158 18.48 0.26 9.29
N ASN A 159 19.19 -0.49 8.44
CA ASN A 159 20.14 -1.54 8.81
C ASN A 159 19.49 -2.76 9.52
N TYR A 160 18.20 -2.99 9.27
CA TYR A 160 17.52 -4.24 9.63
C TYR A 160 17.66 -5.27 8.51
N GLU A 161 17.84 -6.54 8.88
CA GLU A 161 17.82 -7.65 7.92
C GLU A 161 16.37 -8.07 7.66
N ILE A 162 15.93 -8.08 6.39
CA ILE A 162 14.54 -8.37 6.03
C ILE A 162 14.43 -9.79 5.46
N VAL A 163 13.56 -10.59 6.07
CA VAL A 163 13.13 -11.90 5.58
C VAL A 163 11.71 -11.76 5.03
N ASP A 164 11.58 -11.49 3.73
CA ASP A 164 10.27 -11.38 3.07
C ASP A 164 9.82 -12.76 2.56
N LEU A 165 8.71 -13.27 3.11
CA LEU A 165 8.13 -14.57 2.70
C LEU A 165 7.20 -14.47 1.49
N GLY A 166 6.96 -13.27 0.98
CA GLY A 166 6.06 -13.00 -0.12
C GLY A 166 4.60 -12.92 0.31
N VAL A 167 3.71 -13.49 -0.52
CA VAL A 167 2.25 -13.42 -0.38
C VAL A 167 1.60 -14.77 -0.19
N MET A 168 0.34 -14.78 0.26
CA MET A 168 -0.44 -15.98 0.57
C MET A 168 0.28 -16.94 1.55
N VAL A 169 0.96 -16.38 2.55
CA VAL A 169 1.82 -17.18 3.44
C VAL A 169 1.02 -17.74 4.63
N SER A 170 1.08 -19.07 4.84
CA SER A 170 0.41 -19.74 5.97
C SER A 170 1.03 -19.38 7.32
N SER A 171 0.23 -19.46 8.39
CA SER A 171 0.69 -19.28 9.78
C SER A 171 1.84 -20.23 10.14
N GLU A 172 1.75 -21.49 9.73
CA GLU A 172 2.80 -22.50 9.91
C GLU A 172 4.12 -22.07 9.27
N LYS A 173 4.10 -21.62 8.00
CA LYS A 173 5.30 -21.18 7.29
C LYS A 173 5.89 -19.92 7.92
N ILE A 174 5.06 -18.97 8.35
CA ILE A 174 5.50 -17.76 9.07
C ILE A 174 6.23 -18.15 10.36
N ILE A 175 5.64 -19.02 11.18
CA ILE A 175 6.21 -19.46 12.46
C ILE A 175 7.50 -20.25 12.23
N GLN A 176 7.50 -21.19 11.29
CA GLN A 176 8.69 -21.98 10.96
C GLN A 176 9.84 -21.10 10.51
N ALA A 177 9.60 -20.19 9.57
CA ALA A 177 10.62 -19.27 9.08
C ALA A 177 11.09 -18.30 10.18
N ALA A 178 10.20 -17.83 11.05
CA ALA A 178 10.59 -16.98 12.17
C ALA A 178 11.57 -17.67 13.12
N ILE A 179 11.36 -18.96 13.38
CA ILE A 179 12.24 -19.80 14.22
C ILE A 179 13.55 -20.09 13.49
N GLU A 180 13.48 -20.55 12.24
CA GLU A 180 14.64 -20.93 11.42
C GLU A 180 15.59 -19.74 11.24
N HIS A 181 15.03 -18.59 10.85
CA HIS A 181 15.77 -17.37 10.67
C HIS A 181 16.00 -16.61 11.98
N LYS A 182 15.55 -17.07 13.15
CA LYS A 182 15.76 -16.40 14.44
C LYS A 182 15.44 -14.89 14.40
N VAL A 183 14.24 -14.56 13.92
CA VAL A 183 13.85 -13.16 13.73
C VAL A 183 13.47 -12.50 15.05
N ASP A 184 13.72 -11.19 15.13
CA ASP A 184 13.44 -10.37 16.31
C ASP A 184 12.04 -9.75 16.26
N VAL A 185 11.44 -9.61 15.07
CA VAL A 185 10.08 -9.09 14.86
C VAL A 185 9.41 -9.82 13.69
N ILE A 186 8.11 -10.11 13.82
CA ILE A 186 7.25 -10.58 12.71
C ILE A 186 6.30 -9.46 12.33
N GLY A 187 6.20 -9.14 11.05
CA GLY A 187 5.23 -8.19 10.49
C GLY A 187 4.28 -8.85 9.51
N LEU A 188 2.98 -8.65 9.73
CA LEU A 188 1.90 -9.17 8.88
C LEU A 188 1.25 -8.05 8.08
N SER A 189 1.00 -8.32 6.80
CA SER A 189 0.31 -7.42 5.87
C SER A 189 -1.00 -8.05 5.37
N GLY A 190 -2.03 -7.21 5.18
CA GLY A 190 -3.32 -7.60 4.58
C GLY A 190 -4.07 -6.41 3.96
N LEU A 191 -4.72 -6.64 2.83
CA LEU A 191 -5.52 -5.68 2.08
C LEU A 191 -7.02 -5.92 2.20
N ILE A 192 -7.47 -7.18 2.22
CA ILE A 192 -8.90 -7.52 2.24
C ILE A 192 -9.39 -7.85 3.65
N THR A 193 -10.71 -7.83 3.87
CA THR A 193 -11.27 -8.03 5.20
C THR A 193 -11.06 -9.45 5.78
N PRO A 194 -11.05 -10.54 4.98
CA PRO A 194 -10.69 -11.88 5.45
C PRO A 194 -9.26 -11.96 6.02
N SER A 195 -8.35 -11.10 5.57
CA SER A 195 -6.97 -11.06 6.04
C SER A 195 -6.87 -10.70 7.54
N LEU A 196 -7.87 -9.99 8.08
CA LEU A 196 -7.93 -9.68 9.51
C LEU A 196 -8.09 -10.94 10.36
N ASP A 197 -8.89 -11.90 9.89
CA ASP A 197 -9.08 -13.17 10.59
C ASP A 197 -7.84 -14.04 10.57
N GLU A 198 -7.13 -14.04 9.43
CA GLU A 198 -5.84 -14.72 9.32
C GLU A 198 -4.80 -14.11 10.28
N MET A 199 -4.80 -12.79 10.47
CA MET A 199 -3.92 -12.15 11.47
C MET A 199 -4.28 -12.56 12.92
N VAL A 200 -5.57 -12.69 13.25
CA VAL A 200 -6.01 -13.24 14.55
C VAL A 200 -5.55 -14.70 14.70
N HIS A 201 -5.69 -15.49 13.64
CA HIS A 201 -5.25 -16.89 13.62
C HIS A 201 -3.74 -17.01 13.83
N VAL A 202 -2.93 -16.21 13.13
CA VAL A 202 -1.46 -16.18 13.32
C VAL A 202 -1.11 -15.81 14.77
N ALA A 203 -1.76 -14.81 15.37
CA ALA A 203 -1.53 -14.44 16.77
C ALA A 203 -1.81 -15.61 17.74
N LYS A 204 -2.93 -16.33 17.54
CA LYS A 204 -3.25 -17.53 18.32
C LYS A 204 -2.22 -18.65 18.14
N GLU A 205 -1.76 -18.87 16.92
CA GLU A 205 -0.76 -19.90 16.61
C GLU A 205 0.62 -19.56 17.17
N MET A 206 0.99 -18.27 17.17
CA MET A 206 2.21 -17.79 17.83
C MET A 206 2.15 -18.02 19.34
N GLU A 207 1.00 -17.75 19.97
CA GLU A 207 0.79 -18.04 21.41
C GLU A 207 0.88 -19.54 21.69
N ARG A 208 0.19 -20.36 20.88
CA ARG A 208 0.19 -21.83 21.01
C ARG A 208 1.59 -22.42 20.85
N SER A 209 2.41 -21.82 19.99
CA SER A 209 3.81 -22.21 19.76
C SER A 209 4.78 -21.64 20.81
N GLY A 210 4.28 -20.87 21.78
CA GLY A 210 5.09 -20.30 22.86
C GLY A 210 6.08 -19.21 22.40
N LEU A 211 5.90 -18.65 21.20
CA LEU A 211 6.76 -17.59 20.69
C LEU A 211 6.69 -16.36 21.58
N LYS A 212 7.81 -15.64 21.70
CA LYS A 212 7.89 -14.35 22.42
C LYS A 212 8.25 -13.16 21.54
N ILE A 213 8.31 -13.37 20.23
CA ILE A 213 8.67 -12.39 19.21
C ILE A 213 7.53 -11.35 19.06
N PRO A 214 7.81 -10.04 19.14
CA PRO A 214 6.83 -9.00 18.84
C PRO A 214 6.16 -9.15 17.46
N LEU A 215 4.86 -8.85 17.41
CA LEU A 215 4.03 -8.94 16.22
C LEU A 215 3.58 -7.55 15.75
N LEU A 216 3.96 -7.17 14.52
CA LEU A 216 3.48 -5.97 13.85
C LEU A 216 2.30 -6.30 12.93
N ILE A 217 1.28 -5.45 12.97
CA ILE A 217 0.09 -5.56 12.14
C ILE A 217 -0.01 -4.30 11.26
N GLY A 218 -0.10 -4.48 9.94
CA GLY A 218 -0.28 -3.40 8.99
C GLY A 218 -1.04 -3.82 7.72
N GLY A 219 -1.32 -2.85 6.85
CA GLY A 219 -2.08 -3.04 5.61
C GLY A 219 -3.45 -2.37 5.64
N ALA A 220 -4.09 -2.23 4.47
CA ALA A 220 -5.20 -1.29 4.26
C ALA A 220 -6.44 -1.57 5.12
N THR A 221 -6.74 -2.84 5.41
CA THR A 221 -7.89 -3.21 6.26
C THR A 221 -7.59 -3.19 7.74
N THR A 222 -6.32 -3.10 8.12
CA THR A 222 -5.91 -3.09 9.52
C THR A 222 -6.20 -1.73 10.16
N SER A 223 -6.43 -1.75 11.47
CA SER A 223 -6.63 -0.53 12.24
C SER A 223 -6.21 -0.73 13.67
N ARG A 224 -5.81 0.36 14.33
CA ARG A 224 -5.52 0.37 15.77
C ARG A 224 -6.64 -0.26 16.59
N VAL A 225 -7.90 0.04 16.26
CA VAL A 225 -9.07 -0.46 16.98
C VAL A 225 -9.20 -1.98 16.81
N HIS A 226 -9.14 -2.48 15.57
CA HIS A 226 -9.24 -3.91 15.31
C HIS A 226 -8.09 -4.68 16.00
N THR A 227 -6.86 -4.20 15.88
CA THR A 227 -5.69 -4.83 16.52
C THR A 227 -5.85 -4.90 18.04
N ALA A 228 -6.27 -3.80 18.69
CA ALA A 228 -6.44 -3.76 20.14
C ALA A 228 -7.57 -4.67 20.66
N VAL A 229 -8.66 -4.81 19.89
CA VAL A 229 -9.88 -5.51 20.31
C VAL A 229 -9.86 -6.99 19.92
N LYS A 230 -9.32 -7.35 18.75
CA LYS A 230 -9.47 -8.69 18.17
C LYS A 230 -8.15 -9.45 18.00
N ILE A 231 -7.00 -8.78 17.82
CA ILE A 231 -5.71 -9.47 17.60
C ILE A 231 -4.92 -9.56 18.91
N ALA A 232 -4.57 -8.43 19.51
CA ALA A 232 -3.71 -8.34 20.69
C ALA A 232 -4.14 -9.23 21.88
N PRO A 233 -5.44 -9.45 22.18
CA PRO A 233 -5.84 -10.35 23.26
C PRO A 233 -5.45 -11.82 23.07
N ASN A 234 -5.10 -12.23 21.84
CA ASN A 234 -4.78 -13.62 21.51
C ASN A 234 -3.28 -13.94 21.58
N TYR A 235 -2.43 -12.97 21.94
CA TYR A 235 -0.99 -13.15 22.02
C TYR A 235 -0.40 -12.41 23.23
N SER A 236 0.38 -13.12 24.04
CA SER A 236 0.93 -12.61 25.31
C SER A 236 2.09 -11.63 25.12
N SER A 237 2.79 -11.72 23.98
CA SER A 237 3.88 -10.82 23.60
C SER A 237 3.35 -9.57 22.89
N PRO A 238 4.19 -8.52 22.72
CA PRO A 238 3.73 -7.24 22.16
C PRO A 238 3.10 -7.41 20.77
N VAL A 239 1.89 -6.87 20.59
CA VAL A 239 1.22 -6.74 19.29
C VAL A 239 1.04 -5.25 19.01
N VAL A 240 1.55 -4.76 17.89
CA VAL A 240 1.53 -3.33 17.56
C VAL A 240 1.00 -3.10 16.15
N HIS A 241 -0.06 -2.32 16.04
CA HIS A 241 -0.53 -1.78 14.77
C HIS A 241 0.38 -0.65 14.29
N VAL A 242 0.88 -0.75 13.07
CA VAL A 242 1.73 0.26 12.43
C VAL A 242 0.98 0.85 11.24
N LEU A 243 0.78 2.17 11.26
CA LEU A 243 -0.06 2.86 10.28
C LEU A 243 0.56 2.91 8.88
N ASP A 244 1.85 3.21 8.81
CA ASP A 244 2.58 3.45 7.55
C ASP A 244 4.05 3.07 7.69
N ALA A 245 4.76 3.00 6.57
CA ALA A 245 6.16 2.59 6.54
C ALA A 245 7.08 3.50 7.36
N SER A 246 6.81 4.81 7.41
CA SER A 246 7.62 5.76 8.17
C SER A 246 7.56 5.52 9.69
N ARG A 247 6.44 4.98 10.17
CA ARG A 247 6.23 4.62 11.58
C ARG A 247 6.81 3.26 11.95
N SER A 248 7.13 2.41 10.98
CA SER A 248 7.67 1.07 11.24
C SER A 248 9.03 1.11 11.95
N VAL A 249 9.93 2.01 11.51
CA VAL A 249 11.29 2.15 12.03
C VAL A 249 11.33 2.47 13.54
N PRO A 250 10.68 3.55 14.04
CA PRO A 250 10.70 3.85 15.47
C PRO A 250 9.99 2.79 16.31
N VAL A 251 8.94 2.13 15.77
CA VAL A 251 8.26 1.04 16.48
C VAL A 251 9.19 -0.16 16.66
N VAL A 252 9.84 -0.62 15.59
CA VAL A 252 10.79 -1.74 15.66
C VAL A 252 11.95 -1.40 16.59
N SER A 253 12.54 -0.22 16.43
CA SER A 253 13.68 0.25 17.23
C SER A 253 13.37 0.21 18.74
N ASN A 254 12.16 0.62 19.15
CA ASN A 254 11.75 0.55 20.54
C ASN A 254 11.43 -0.89 21.01
N LEU A 255 10.88 -1.74 20.15
CA LEU A 255 10.52 -3.12 20.49
C LEU A 255 11.73 -4.02 20.75
N ILE A 256 12.83 -3.78 20.03
CA ILE A 256 14.06 -4.58 20.14
C ILE A 256 15.21 -3.81 20.83
N ASN A 257 14.89 -2.70 21.49
CA ASN A 257 15.89 -1.85 22.14
C ASN A 257 16.69 -2.65 23.19
N GLN A 258 18.02 -2.49 23.18
CA GLN A 258 18.90 -3.14 24.14
C GLN A 258 18.71 -2.62 25.58
N ASP A 259 18.26 -1.37 25.73
CA ASP A 259 17.83 -0.84 27.03
C ASP A 259 16.45 -1.39 27.39
N ALA A 260 16.44 -2.38 28.28
CA ALA A 260 15.23 -3.03 28.79
C ALA A 260 14.23 -2.05 29.40
N LYS A 261 14.64 -0.88 29.92
CA LYS A 261 13.70 0.13 30.44
C LYS A 261 12.97 0.83 29.31
N ILE A 262 13.65 1.19 28.22
CA ILE A 262 13.02 1.80 27.05
C ILE A 262 12.03 0.83 26.43
N GLN A 263 12.48 -0.41 26.22
CA GLN A 263 11.67 -1.47 25.61
C GLN A 263 10.43 -1.80 26.45
N SER A 264 10.59 -2.01 27.77
CA SER A 264 9.46 -2.30 28.65
C SER A 264 8.51 -1.11 28.81
N SER A 265 9.03 0.12 28.86
CA SER A 265 8.22 1.35 28.89
C SER A 265 7.34 1.47 27.65
N PHE A 266 7.91 1.26 26.46
CA PHE A 266 7.16 1.31 25.20
C PHE A 266 6.08 0.23 25.14
N VAL A 267 6.41 -1.02 25.51
CA VAL A 267 5.43 -2.12 25.56
C VAL A 267 4.29 -1.81 26.53
N GLN A 268 4.59 -1.23 27.70
CA GLN A 268 3.58 -0.85 28.67
C GLN A 268 2.68 0.29 28.18
N GLU A 269 3.25 1.27 27.47
CA GLU A 269 2.50 2.36 26.84
C GLU A 269 1.45 1.81 25.84
N ILE A 270 1.87 0.92 24.94
CA ILE A 270 0.97 0.29 23.96
C ILE A 270 -0.12 -0.53 24.67
N LYS A 271 0.24 -1.30 25.71
CA LYS A 271 -0.75 -2.07 26.50
C LYS A 271 -1.81 -1.16 27.13
N ASN A 272 -1.39 -0.05 27.72
CA ASN A 272 -2.29 0.93 28.33
C ASN A 272 -3.17 1.61 27.27
N GLU A 273 -2.60 1.96 26.11
CA GLU A 273 -3.36 2.52 24.99
C GLU A 273 -4.43 1.54 24.51
N TYR A 274 -4.07 0.28 24.30
CA TYR A 274 -5.01 -0.72 23.77
C TYR A 274 -6.10 -1.08 24.76
N GLU A 275 -5.81 -1.06 26.06
CA GLU A 275 -6.82 -1.21 27.08
C GLU A 275 -7.85 -0.07 27.04
N LYS A 276 -7.38 1.17 26.93
CA LYS A 276 -8.26 2.33 26.76
C LYS A 276 -9.12 2.20 25.50
N VAL A 277 -8.52 1.80 24.38
CA VAL A 277 -9.24 1.59 23.11
C VAL A 277 -10.32 0.51 23.26
N ARG A 278 -10.05 -0.60 23.96
CA ARG A 278 -11.03 -1.66 24.24
C ARG A 278 -12.21 -1.13 25.07
N ILE A 279 -11.93 -0.40 26.15
CA ILE A 279 -12.96 0.20 27.02
C ILE A 279 -13.83 1.17 26.22
N ASP A 280 -13.22 2.05 25.43
CA ASP A 280 -13.95 3.05 24.63
C ASP A 280 -14.77 2.38 23.51
N HIS A 281 -14.26 1.31 22.90
CA HIS A 281 -14.98 0.55 21.89
C HIS A 281 -16.22 -0.14 22.49
N ALA A 282 -16.09 -0.76 23.67
CA ALA A 282 -17.20 -1.39 24.38
C ALA A 282 -18.32 -0.39 24.70
N LYS A 283 -17.97 0.82 25.18
CA LYS A 283 -18.93 1.91 25.44
C LYS A 283 -19.64 2.41 24.18
N LYS A 284 -18.98 2.37 23.02
CA LYS A 284 -19.59 2.77 21.74
C LYS A 284 -20.52 1.69 21.17
N LYS A 285 -20.25 0.40 21.42
CA LYS A 285 -21.13 -0.71 21.02
C LYS A 285 -22.51 -0.58 21.66
N SER A 286 -22.59 -0.08 22.90
CA SER A 286 -23.87 0.17 23.59
C SER A 286 -24.61 1.45 23.16
N ALA A 287 -24.00 2.32 22.34
CA ALA A 287 -24.54 3.66 22.04
C ALA A 287 -25.33 3.74 20.71
N LYS A 288 -25.32 2.70 19.87
CA LYS A 288 -26.09 2.68 18.61
C LYS A 288 -27.31 1.78 18.76
N ASN A 289 -28.48 2.36 18.52
CA ASN A 289 -29.71 1.60 18.36
C ASN A 289 -29.69 0.88 17.00
N PHE A 290 -29.82 -0.44 17.05
CA PHE A 290 -30.04 -1.27 15.87
C PHE A 290 -31.50 -1.72 15.87
N ILE A 291 -32.11 -1.70 14.69
CA ILE A 291 -33.48 -2.18 14.48
C ILE A 291 -33.45 -3.61 13.93
N SER A 292 -34.55 -4.34 14.12
CA SER A 292 -34.71 -5.67 13.52
C SER A 292 -34.66 -5.60 11.99
N LEU A 293 -34.27 -6.69 11.34
CA LEU A 293 -34.27 -6.81 9.89
C LEU A 293 -35.66 -6.52 9.30
N ALA A 294 -36.72 -6.94 9.97
CA ALA A 294 -38.10 -6.67 9.55
C ALA A 294 -38.38 -5.16 9.53
N GLN A 295 -38.00 -4.43 10.58
CA GLN A 295 -38.13 -2.96 10.62
C GLN A 295 -37.26 -2.28 9.56
N ALA A 296 -36.02 -2.77 9.35
CA ALA A 296 -35.14 -2.25 8.31
C ALA A 296 -35.74 -2.43 6.90
N ARG A 297 -36.34 -3.60 6.59
CA ARG A 297 -37.03 -3.88 5.33
C ARG A 297 -38.29 -3.03 5.13
N GLN A 298 -38.96 -2.65 6.22
CA GLN A 298 -40.09 -1.71 6.19
C GLN A 298 -39.60 -0.28 5.87
N ASN A 299 -38.46 0.15 6.40
CA ASN A 299 -37.83 1.43 6.12
C ASN A 299 -36.88 1.41 4.90
N ARG A 300 -37.12 0.52 3.93
CA ARG A 300 -36.31 0.44 2.72
C ARG A 300 -36.46 1.67 1.84
N PHE A 301 -35.52 1.87 0.92
CA PHE A 301 -35.71 2.84 -0.15
C PHE A 301 -36.76 2.31 -1.13
N THR A 302 -37.73 3.16 -1.49
CA THR A 302 -38.83 2.80 -2.38
C THR A 302 -38.87 3.74 -3.57
N VAL A 303 -38.98 3.15 -4.75
CA VAL A 303 -39.06 3.85 -6.03
C VAL A 303 -40.44 3.63 -6.63
N ASP A 304 -40.99 4.67 -7.26
CA ASP A 304 -42.18 4.54 -8.09
C ASP A 304 -41.83 3.92 -9.46
N TRP A 305 -41.64 2.60 -9.47
CA TRP A 305 -41.20 1.85 -10.64
C TRP A 305 -42.11 1.97 -11.87
N GLN A 306 -43.38 2.35 -11.70
CA GLN A 306 -44.27 2.57 -12.85
C GLN A 306 -43.92 3.85 -13.61
N ASN A 307 -43.36 4.85 -12.93
CA ASN A 307 -43.02 6.16 -13.49
C ASN A 307 -41.50 6.37 -13.64
N THR A 308 -40.67 5.54 -13.01
CA THR A 308 -39.22 5.58 -13.18
C THR A 308 -38.82 4.85 -14.48
N PRO A 309 -38.17 5.53 -15.43
CA PRO A 309 -37.73 4.89 -16.66
C PRO A 309 -36.61 3.89 -16.41
N VAL A 310 -36.77 2.67 -16.93
CA VAL A 310 -35.75 1.62 -16.88
C VAL A 310 -35.21 1.38 -18.28
N ALA A 311 -33.93 1.65 -18.49
CA ALA A 311 -33.28 1.49 -19.78
C ALA A 311 -32.91 0.02 -20.03
N LYS A 312 -33.38 -0.53 -21.14
CA LYS A 312 -32.95 -1.86 -21.61
C LYS A 312 -31.55 -1.77 -22.23
N PRO A 313 -30.60 -2.64 -21.81
CA PRO A 313 -29.29 -2.74 -22.46
C PRO A 313 -29.38 -2.99 -23.96
N TYR A 314 -28.50 -2.33 -24.73
CA TYR A 314 -28.33 -2.62 -26.16
C TYR A 314 -27.76 -4.02 -26.40
N ASN A 315 -26.85 -4.48 -25.53
CA ASN A 315 -26.21 -5.79 -25.63
C ASN A 315 -26.43 -6.60 -24.35
N LEU A 316 -27.36 -7.57 -24.38
CA LEU A 316 -27.49 -8.57 -23.31
C LEU A 316 -26.47 -9.69 -23.48
N GLY A 317 -26.10 -10.33 -22.36
CA GLY A 317 -25.12 -11.41 -22.32
C GLY A 317 -23.70 -10.91 -22.07
N VAL A 318 -22.73 -11.80 -22.32
CA VAL A 318 -21.31 -11.58 -21.99
C VAL A 318 -20.55 -11.03 -23.19
N THR A 319 -19.77 -9.98 -22.96
CA THR A 319 -18.81 -9.39 -23.92
C THR A 319 -17.41 -9.46 -23.34
N VAL A 320 -16.47 -9.96 -24.15
CA VAL A 320 -15.07 -10.19 -23.76
C VAL A 320 -14.18 -9.15 -24.45
N LEU A 321 -13.27 -8.57 -23.68
CA LEU A 321 -12.31 -7.56 -24.11
C LEU A 321 -10.90 -8.10 -23.85
N SER A 322 -10.40 -8.91 -24.77
CA SER A 322 -9.06 -9.49 -24.69
C SER A 322 -8.02 -8.53 -25.26
N ASN A 323 -6.85 -8.46 -24.61
CA ASN A 323 -5.72 -7.61 -25.02
C ASN A 323 -6.13 -6.14 -25.25
N PHE A 324 -6.80 -5.56 -24.25
CA PHE A 324 -7.30 -4.20 -24.34
C PHE A 324 -6.13 -3.20 -24.39
N PRO A 325 -6.15 -2.16 -25.27
CA PRO A 325 -5.02 -1.27 -25.44
C PRO A 325 -4.71 -0.46 -24.16
N LEU A 326 -3.52 -0.69 -23.58
CA LEU A 326 -3.04 0.04 -22.40
C LEU A 326 -2.92 1.55 -22.65
N LEU A 327 -2.61 1.95 -23.88
CA LEU A 327 -2.57 3.37 -24.28
C LEU A 327 -3.92 4.07 -24.06
N THR A 328 -5.03 3.37 -24.30
CA THR A 328 -6.36 3.90 -23.99
C THR A 328 -6.54 4.09 -22.49
N LEU A 329 -6.14 3.08 -21.71
CA LEU A 329 -6.28 3.09 -20.24
C LEU A 329 -5.45 4.18 -19.57
N ARG A 330 -4.27 4.52 -20.12
CA ARG A 330 -3.43 5.62 -19.61
C ARG A 330 -4.20 6.93 -19.41
N ASN A 331 -5.18 7.22 -20.27
CA ASN A 331 -5.97 8.45 -20.23
C ASN A 331 -7.04 8.45 -19.11
N TYR A 332 -7.30 7.31 -18.50
CA TYR A 332 -8.30 7.12 -17.43
C TYR A 332 -7.66 6.92 -16.06
N ILE A 333 -6.33 7.03 -15.96
CA ILE A 333 -5.64 6.87 -14.67
C ILE A 333 -6.01 8.04 -13.74
N ASP A 334 -6.51 7.70 -12.55
CA ASP A 334 -6.41 8.58 -11.39
C ASP A 334 -5.03 8.40 -10.75
N TRP A 335 -4.20 9.43 -10.91
CA TRP A 335 -2.84 9.48 -10.36
C TRP A 335 -2.80 9.81 -8.87
N THR A 336 -3.92 10.24 -8.26
CA THR A 336 -3.93 10.59 -6.83
C THR A 336 -3.54 9.40 -5.96
N PRO A 337 -4.14 8.20 -6.10
CA PRO A 337 -3.74 7.07 -5.28
C PRO A 337 -2.34 6.56 -5.62
N PHE A 338 -1.82 6.77 -6.83
CA PHE A 338 -0.43 6.48 -7.16
C PHE A 338 0.53 7.27 -6.26
N PHE A 339 0.32 8.58 -6.09
CA PHE A 339 1.15 9.38 -5.18
C PHE A 339 0.98 8.97 -3.71
N LEU A 340 -0.23 8.59 -3.30
CA LEU A 340 -0.47 8.07 -1.95
C LEU A 340 0.27 6.77 -1.68
N THR A 341 0.36 5.87 -2.65
CA THR A 341 1.18 4.65 -2.56
C THR A 341 2.65 4.97 -2.26
N TRP A 342 3.16 6.09 -2.77
CA TRP A 342 4.52 6.58 -2.53
C TRP A 342 4.63 7.54 -1.33
N GLU A 343 3.63 7.58 -0.44
CA GLU A 343 3.58 8.43 0.76
C GLU A 343 3.65 9.95 0.46
N LEU A 344 3.32 10.35 -0.78
CA LEU A 344 3.23 11.75 -1.19
C LEU A 344 1.80 12.24 -1.06
N LYS A 345 1.55 13.03 -0.01
CA LYS A 345 0.21 13.55 0.32
C LYS A 345 -0.16 14.74 -0.57
N GLY A 346 -1.17 14.56 -1.41
CA GLY A 346 -1.73 15.61 -2.25
C GLY A 346 -2.60 15.02 -3.37
N LYS A 347 -3.44 15.86 -3.99
CA LYS A 347 -4.29 15.45 -5.12
C LYS A 347 -3.60 15.80 -6.44
N TYR A 348 -3.61 14.90 -7.42
CA TYR A 348 -3.14 15.22 -8.78
C TYR A 348 -4.16 16.13 -9.52
N PRO A 349 -3.72 17.10 -10.35
CA PRO A 349 -2.33 17.52 -10.58
C PRO A 349 -1.78 18.50 -9.54
N GLY A 350 -2.62 19.04 -8.63
CA GLY A 350 -2.22 20.07 -7.66
C GLY A 350 -1.06 19.71 -6.73
N ILE A 351 -0.76 18.42 -6.54
CA ILE A 351 0.43 17.95 -5.80
C ILE A 351 1.74 18.49 -6.38
N PHE A 352 1.79 18.80 -7.68
CA PHE A 352 2.96 19.38 -8.34
C PHE A 352 3.31 20.80 -7.89
N GLU A 353 2.37 21.49 -7.28
CA GLU A 353 2.54 22.84 -6.73
C GLU A 353 2.78 22.80 -5.21
N ASN A 354 2.78 21.62 -4.59
CA ASN A 354 3.02 21.48 -3.17
C ASN A 354 4.47 21.88 -2.82
N GLU A 355 4.64 22.81 -1.88
CA GLU A 355 5.97 23.31 -1.47
C GLU A 355 6.91 22.21 -0.96
N LYS A 356 6.37 21.17 -0.32
CA LYS A 356 7.17 20.09 0.28
C LYS A 356 7.45 18.95 -0.68
N TYR A 357 6.46 18.57 -1.51
CA TYR A 357 6.50 17.34 -2.31
C TYR A 357 6.55 17.58 -3.82
N GLY A 358 6.31 18.80 -4.31
CA GLY A 358 6.05 19.09 -5.72
C GLY A 358 7.14 18.62 -6.67
N ASP A 359 8.41 18.93 -6.36
CA ASP A 359 9.54 18.51 -7.20
C ASP A 359 9.73 16.99 -7.23
N THR A 360 9.58 16.33 -6.07
CA THR A 360 9.66 14.87 -5.97
C THR A 360 8.50 14.21 -6.69
N ALA A 361 7.28 14.75 -6.57
CA ALA A 361 6.09 14.26 -7.25
C ALA A 361 6.22 14.34 -8.78
N LYS A 362 6.79 15.45 -9.30
CA LYS A 362 7.06 15.58 -10.74
C LYS A 362 8.06 14.53 -11.23
N ARG A 363 9.18 14.35 -10.54
CA ARG A 363 10.18 13.33 -10.91
C ARG A 363 9.61 11.92 -10.88
N LEU A 364 8.88 11.59 -9.81
CA LEU A 364 8.22 10.29 -9.67
C LEU A 364 7.21 10.06 -10.81
N PHE A 365 6.42 11.09 -11.16
CA PHE A 365 5.49 11.03 -12.27
C PHE A 365 6.20 10.84 -13.62
N ASP A 366 7.30 11.55 -13.86
CA ASP A 366 8.09 11.41 -15.08
C ASP A 366 8.67 10.00 -15.22
N ASP A 367 9.21 9.44 -14.14
CA ASP A 367 9.73 8.07 -14.12
C ASP A 367 8.62 7.03 -14.31
N ALA A 368 7.47 7.22 -13.66
CA ALA A 368 6.29 6.39 -13.84
C ALA A 368 5.82 6.38 -15.29
N ASN A 369 5.80 7.55 -15.95
CA ASN A 369 5.40 7.66 -17.35
C ASN A 369 6.43 7.03 -18.30
N LYS A 370 7.74 7.18 -18.06
CA LYS A 370 8.77 6.48 -18.84
C LYS A 370 8.64 4.96 -18.75
N LEU A 371 8.41 4.44 -17.54
CA LEU A 371 8.20 3.00 -17.36
C LEU A 371 6.89 2.55 -18.01
N LEU A 372 5.83 3.37 -17.90
CA LEU A 372 4.55 3.10 -18.57
C LEU A 372 4.70 3.08 -20.10
N ASP A 373 5.47 4.01 -20.68
CA ASP A 373 5.80 4.03 -22.11
C ASP A 373 6.47 2.71 -22.50
N ARG A 374 7.48 2.28 -21.75
CA ARG A 374 8.15 0.98 -21.97
C ARG A 374 7.18 -0.20 -21.87
N ILE A 375 6.32 -0.23 -20.84
CA ILE A 375 5.31 -1.29 -20.65
C ILE A 375 4.39 -1.40 -21.87
N ILE A 376 3.98 -0.26 -22.43
CA ILE A 376 3.10 -0.19 -23.59
C ILE A 376 3.85 -0.60 -24.87
N ASP A 377 5.01 0.00 -25.13
CA ASP A 377 5.78 -0.19 -26.37
C ASP A 377 6.32 -1.62 -26.50
N GLU A 378 6.78 -2.20 -25.40
CA GLU A 378 7.30 -3.57 -25.35
C GLU A 378 6.19 -4.61 -25.04
N SER A 379 4.93 -4.18 -24.86
CA SER A 379 3.79 -5.05 -24.50
C SER A 379 4.08 -5.95 -23.29
N LEU A 380 4.70 -5.39 -22.25
CA LEU A 380 5.14 -6.15 -21.07
C LEU A 380 3.97 -6.60 -20.19
N LEU A 381 2.86 -5.87 -20.23
CA LEU A 381 1.62 -6.18 -19.53
C LEU A 381 0.48 -6.32 -20.53
N THR A 382 -0.48 -7.21 -20.22
CA THR A 382 -1.71 -7.37 -20.99
C THR A 382 -2.91 -7.01 -20.13
N ALA A 383 -3.81 -6.15 -20.67
CA ALA A 383 -5.11 -5.91 -20.06
C ALA A 383 -6.18 -6.84 -20.66
N SER A 384 -7.00 -7.43 -19.80
CA SER A 384 -8.13 -8.25 -20.21
C SER A 384 -9.35 -7.97 -19.33
N GLY A 385 -10.52 -7.91 -19.96
CA GLY A 385 -11.77 -7.61 -19.30
C GLY A 385 -12.92 -8.47 -19.80
N VAL A 386 -13.92 -8.65 -18.95
CA VAL A 386 -15.20 -9.24 -19.30
C VAL A 386 -16.31 -8.46 -18.64
N VAL A 387 -17.38 -8.21 -19.39
CA VAL A 387 -18.60 -7.55 -18.91
C VAL A 387 -19.81 -8.36 -19.31
N GLY A 388 -20.82 -8.41 -18.45
CA GLY A 388 -22.10 -9.05 -18.78
C GLY A 388 -23.26 -8.18 -18.31
N LEU A 389 -24.30 -8.08 -19.15
CA LEU A 389 -25.55 -7.39 -18.84
C LEU A 389 -26.70 -8.38 -18.90
N PHE A 390 -27.47 -8.48 -17.83
CA PHE A 390 -28.45 -9.54 -17.64
C PHE A 390 -29.81 -8.97 -17.21
N PRO A 391 -30.93 -9.56 -17.68
CA PRO A 391 -32.24 -9.26 -17.11
C PRO A 391 -32.24 -9.67 -15.63
N ALA A 392 -32.73 -8.78 -14.77
CA ALA A 392 -32.74 -8.99 -13.34
C ALA A 392 -33.97 -8.35 -12.67
N ASN A 393 -34.38 -8.86 -11.52
CA ASN A 393 -35.38 -8.23 -10.66
C ASN A 393 -35.03 -8.47 -9.20
N SER A 394 -35.37 -7.53 -8.32
CA SER A 394 -35.26 -7.77 -6.89
C SER A 394 -36.39 -8.68 -6.40
N VAL A 395 -36.08 -9.53 -5.42
CA VAL A 395 -37.01 -10.47 -4.79
C VAL A 395 -36.79 -10.52 -3.29
N GLY A 396 -37.85 -10.75 -2.52
CA GLY A 396 -37.74 -10.99 -1.07
C GLY A 396 -37.03 -9.85 -0.32
N PHE A 397 -37.19 -8.61 -0.79
CA PHE A 397 -36.56 -7.36 -0.31
C PHE A 397 -35.07 -7.16 -0.62
N ASP A 398 -34.23 -8.18 -0.42
CA ASP A 398 -32.77 -7.98 -0.34
C ASP A 398 -31.95 -8.74 -1.39
N ASP A 399 -32.59 -9.57 -2.21
CA ASP A 399 -31.91 -10.37 -3.24
C ASP A 399 -32.25 -9.87 -4.64
N ILE A 400 -31.39 -10.20 -5.60
CA ILE A 400 -31.60 -9.93 -7.02
C ILE A 400 -31.53 -11.27 -7.78
N GLU A 401 -32.65 -11.67 -8.37
CA GLU A 401 -32.69 -12.77 -9.34
C GLU A 401 -32.10 -12.28 -10.66
N ILE A 402 -31.16 -13.06 -11.21
CA ILE A 402 -30.55 -12.82 -12.51
C ILE A 402 -31.02 -13.93 -13.46
N TYR A 403 -31.68 -13.55 -14.55
CA TYR A 403 -32.34 -14.49 -15.44
C TYR A 403 -31.44 -14.95 -16.59
N SER A 404 -31.77 -16.11 -17.16
CA SER A 404 -31.03 -16.67 -18.30
C SER A 404 -31.29 -15.94 -19.61
N ASP A 405 -32.46 -15.31 -19.74
CA ASP A 405 -32.89 -14.58 -20.93
C ASP A 405 -33.90 -13.47 -20.59
N ASP A 406 -34.25 -12.64 -21.58
CA ASP A 406 -35.17 -11.51 -21.42
C ASP A 406 -36.66 -11.93 -21.34
N LEU A 407 -36.94 -13.23 -21.53
CA LEU A 407 -38.23 -13.84 -21.23
C LEU A 407 -38.37 -14.13 -19.73
N ARG A 408 -37.26 -14.03 -18.97
CA ARG A 408 -37.19 -14.28 -17.52
C ARG A 408 -37.64 -15.70 -17.16
N LYS A 409 -37.37 -16.65 -18.06
CA LYS A 409 -37.63 -18.08 -17.86
C LYS A 409 -36.39 -18.74 -17.28
N GLY A 410 -36.44 -18.99 -15.98
CA GLY A 410 -35.37 -19.65 -15.24
C GLY A 410 -34.34 -18.66 -14.68
N ILE A 411 -33.97 -18.91 -13.43
CA ILE A 411 -32.99 -18.13 -12.68
C ILE A 411 -31.62 -18.70 -13.02
N ARG A 412 -30.72 -17.85 -13.55
CA ARG A 412 -29.32 -18.22 -13.80
C ARG A 412 -28.55 -18.20 -12.48
N ARG A 413 -28.62 -17.10 -11.74
CA ARG A 413 -28.02 -16.93 -10.42
C ARG A 413 -28.88 -15.99 -9.57
N VAL A 414 -28.63 -16.00 -8.26
CA VAL A 414 -29.15 -15.00 -7.32
C VAL A 414 -27.95 -14.27 -6.74
N LEU A 415 -28.01 -12.95 -6.76
CA LEU A 415 -27.07 -12.09 -6.04
C LEU A 415 -27.71 -11.70 -4.71
N HIS A 416 -26.97 -11.87 -3.62
CA HIS A 416 -27.49 -11.63 -2.28
C HIS A 416 -26.92 -10.33 -1.72
N THR A 417 -27.79 -9.40 -1.36
CA THR A 417 -27.38 -8.12 -0.78
C THR A 417 -27.70 -8.08 0.72
N LEU A 418 -27.02 -7.17 1.41
CA LEU A 418 -27.20 -6.91 2.83
C LEU A 418 -27.86 -5.53 3.02
N ARG A 419 -28.67 -5.42 4.07
CA ARG A 419 -29.39 -4.22 4.44
C ARG A 419 -28.79 -3.57 5.67
N SER A 420 -28.64 -2.25 5.64
CA SER A 420 -28.21 -1.52 6.83
C SER A 420 -29.25 -1.63 7.97
N GLN A 421 -28.81 -1.92 9.19
CA GLN A 421 -29.70 -2.12 10.36
C GLN A 421 -29.54 -1.07 11.47
N ALA A 422 -28.66 -0.09 11.31
CA ALA A 422 -28.64 1.06 12.22
C ALA A 422 -29.95 1.84 12.09
N GLU A 423 -30.52 2.26 13.23
CA GLU A 423 -31.66 3.18 13.25
C GLU A 423 -31.30 4.45 12.46
N LYS A 424 -32.23 4.91 11.62
CA LYS A 424 -32.04 6.05 10.74
C LYS A 424 -32.80 7.25 11.27
N ALA A 425 -32.25 8.45 11.03
CA ALA A 425 -33.00 9.68 11.26
C ALA A 425 -34.25 9.73 10.37
N GLU A 426 -35.23 10.53 10.76
CA GLU A 426 -36.45 10.73 9.98
C GLU A 426 -36.13 11.13 8.53
N GLY A 427 -36.79 10.48 7.57
CA GLY A 427 -36.55 10.68 6.13
C GLY A 427 -35.35 9.93 5.55
N ALA A 428 -34.53 9.23 6.35
CA ALA A 428 -33.44 8.40 5.87
C ALA A 428 -33.82 6.90 5.86
N HIS A 429 -33.32 6.19 4.84
CA HIS A 429 -33.67 4.79 4.58
C HIS A 429 -32.61 3.80 5.07
N ASN A 430 -33.08 2.60 5.41
CA ASN A 430 -32.24 1.43 5.62
C ASN A 430 -31.96 0.78 4.27
N LEU A 431 -30.88 1.20 3.60
CA LEU A 431 -30.56 0.80 2.23
C LEU A 431 -30.06 -0.65 2.13
N ALA A 432 -30.42 -1.30 1.03
CA ALA A 432 -29.79 -2.48 0.45
C ALA A 432 -29.58 -2.26 -1.06
N LEU A 433 -28.57 -2.89 -1.69
CA LEU A 433 -28.33 -2.70 -3.12
C LEU A 433 -29.50 -3.18 -3.99
N ALA A 434 -30.25 -4.18 -3.53
CA ALA A 434 -31.46 -4.68 -4.20
C ALA A 434 -32.57 -3.61 -4.35
N ASP A 435 -32.55 -2.55 -3.52
CA ASP A 435 -33.54 -1.46 -3.60
C ASP A 435 -33.44 -0.68 -4.94
N TYR A 436 -32.30 -0.76 -5.63
CA TYR A 436 -32.05 -0.09 -6.91
C TYR A 436 -32.40 -0.92 -8.15
N ILE A 437 -33.05 -2.08 -7.97
CA ILE A 437 -33.52 -2.94 -9.06
C ILE A 437 -35.02 -3.15 -8.90
N ALA A 438 -35.78 -3.05 -9.99
CA ALA A 438 -37.23 -3.17 -9.96
C ALA A 438 -37.67 -4.51 -9.32
N PRO A 439 -38.56 -4.49 -8.32
CA PRO A 439 -39.12 -5.69 -7.73
C PRO A 439 -39.86 -6.53 -8.75
N LYS A 440 -39.72 -7.85 -8.64
CA LYS A 440 -40.42 -8.80 -9.52
C LYS A 440 -41.94 -8.59 -9.49
N GLU A 441 -42.53 -8.24 -8.35
CA GLU A 441 -43.97 -7.97 -8.24
C GLU A 441 -44.41 -6.69 -8.96
N SER A 442 -43.50 -5.77 -9.28
CA SER A 442 -43.84 -4.54 -10.03
C SER A 442 -44.18 -4.82 -11.49
N GLY A 443 -43.78 -5.97 -12.03
CA GLY A 443 -43.90 -6.31 -13.45
C GLY A 443 -42.94 -5.54 -14.38
N VAL A 444 -42.12 -4.63 -13.83
CA VAL A 444 -41.14 -3.84 -14.59
C VAL A 444 -39.92 -4.69 -14.90
N LYS A 445 -39.50 -4.66 -16.17
CA LYS A 445 -38.31 -5.36 -16.65
C LYS A 445 -37.05 -4.55 -16.39
N ASP A 446 -36.25 -4.98 -15.42
CA ASP A 446 -34.97 -4.35 -15.07
C ASP A 446 -33.76 -5.24 -15.35
N TYR A 447 -32.56 -4.71 -15.15
CA TYR A 447 -31.29 -5.30 -15.57
C TYR A 447 -30.19 -5.03 -14.55
N LEU A 448 -29.22 -5.92 -14.51
CA LEU A 448 -28.02 -5.81 -13.69
C LEU A 448 -26.80 -6.08 -14.58
N GLY A 449 -25.73 -5.32 -14.39
CA GLY A 449 -24.44 -5.62 -15.00
C GLY A 449 -23.45 -6.21 -14.01
N ALA A 450 -22.45 -6.91 -14.53
CA ALA A 450 -21.28 -7.35 -13.78
C ALA A 450 -20.03 -7.26 -14.66
N PHE A 451 -18.86 -7.09 -14.04
CA PHE A 451 -17.59 -7.05 -14.75
C PHE A 451 -16.44 -7.65 -13.94
N ALA A 452 -15.38 -8.03 -14.66
CA ALA A 452 -14.06 -8.27 -14.11
C ALA A 452 -12.99 -7.80 -15.10
N VAL A 453 -11.98 -7.07 -14.63
CA VAL A 453 -10.87 -6.54 -15.43
C VAL A 453 -9.54 -6.78 -14.72
N THR A 454 -8.48 -6.91 -15.50
CA THR A 454 -7.10 -6.92 -15.02
C THR A 454 -6.21 -6.18 -16.00
N ALA A 455 -5.13 -5.58 -15.49
CA ALA A 455 -4.02 -5.05 -16.30
C ALA A 455 -2.67 -5.66 -15.88
N GLY A 456 -2.70 -6.71 -15.06
CA GLY A 456 -1.51 -7.32 -14.45
C GLY A 456 -1.03 -8.61 -15.12
N LEU A 457 -1.61 -9.04 -16.25
CA LEU A 457 -1.16 -10.29 -16.88
C LEU A 457 0.26 -10.13 -17.44
N GLY A 458 1.17 -11.01 -17.02
CA GLY A 458 2.58 -10.99 -17.42
C GLY A 458 3.48 -10.21 -16.46
N ILE A 459 2.93 -9.62 -15.40
CA ILE A 459 3.67 -8.77 -14.45
C ILE A 459 4.79 -9.51 -13.72
N GLU A 460 4.65 -10.83 -13.51
CA GLU A 460 5.63 -11.63 -12.78
C GLU A 460 7.01 -11.60 -13.46
N LYS A 461 7.05 -11.55 -14.80
CA LYS A 461 8.31 -11.57 -15.55
C LYS A 461 9.14 -10.31 -15.31
N ILE A 462 8.49 -9.16 -15.36
CA ILE A 462 9.15 -7.86 -15.18
C ILE A 462 9.50 -7.62 -13.70
N ILE A 463 8.65 -8.04 -12.76
CA ILE A 463 8.96 -7.99 -11.32
C ILE A 463 10.19 -8.85 -11.01
N GLN A 464 10.22 -10.11 -11.48
CA GLN A 464 11.36 -11.01 -11.25
C GLN A 464 12.66 -10.49 -11.89
N GLN A 465 12.56 -9.74 -12.98
CA GLN A 465 13.72 -9.07 -13.57
C GLN A 465 14.26 -8.01 -12.60
N PHE A 466 13.42 -7.07 -12.15
CA PHE A 466 13.84 -6.01 -11.23
C PHE A 466 14.33 -6.55 -9.89
N GLU A 467 13.70 -7.60 -9.36
CA GLU A 467 14.16 -8.26 -8.12
C GLU A 467 15.58 -8.85 -8.27
N LYS A 468 15.90 -9.47 -9.41
CA LYS A 468 17.26 -9.98 -9.71
C LYS A 468 18.29 -8.88 -9.86
N GLU A 469 17.85 -7.72 -10.33
CA GLU A 469 18.67 -6.52 -10.48
C GLU A 469 18.78 -5.71 -9.17
N HIS A 470 18.13 -6.17 -8.09
CA HIS A 470 18.00 -5.45 -6.82
C HIS A 470 17.38 -4.04 -6.96
N ASP A 471 16.43 -3.91 -7.90
CA ASP A 471 15.75 -2.66 -8.23
C ASP A 471 14.33 -2.64 -7.63
N ASP A 472 14.27 -2.44 -6.31
CA ASP A 472 13.01 -2.36 -5.58
C ASP A 472 12.12 -1.21 -6.07
N TYR A 473 12.74 -0.11 -6.52
CA TYR A 473 12.02 1.07 -7.01
C TYR A 473 11.18 0.73 -8.24
N HIS A 474 11.78 0.13 -9.28
CA HIS A 474 11.04 -0.23 -10.48
C HIS A 474 10.11 -1.43 -10.27
N SER A 475 10.43 -2.35 -9.36
CA SER A 475 9.51 -3.43 -8.96
C SER A 475 8.21 -2.85 -8.35
N ILE A 476 8.33 -1.96 -7.36
CA ILE A 476 7.18 -1.28 -6.72
C ILE A 476 6.45 -0.39 -7.73
N MET A 477 7.18 0.35 -8.56
CA MET A 477 6.62 1.21 -9.61
C MET A 477 5.76 0.39 -10.60
N THR A 478 6.25 -0.77 -11.02
CA THR A 478 5.52 -1.64 -11.96
C THR A 478 4.22 -2.14 -11.35
N LYS A 479 4.25 -2.60 -10.09
CA LYS A 479 3.04 -3.01 -9.36
C LYS A 479 2.05 -1.86 -9.22
N ALA A 480 2.51 -0.67 -8.82
CA ALA A 480 1.67 0.50 -8.67
C ALA A 480 1.04 0.95 -10.01
N LEU A 481 1.78 0.90 -11.11
CA LEU A 481 1.28 1.21 -12.45
C LEU A 481 0.25 0.17 -12.93
N ALA A 482 0.48 -1.12 -12.70
CA ALA A 482 -0.48 -2.16 -13.02
C ALA A 482 -1.81 -1.95 -12.27
N ASP A 483 -1.75 -1.61 -10.97
CA ASP A 483 -2.94 -1.25 -10.19
C ASP A 483 -3.66 -0.03 -10.77
N ARG A 484 -2.91 1.02 -11.17
CA ARG A 484 -3.50 2.21 -11.82
C ARG A 484 -4.19 1.86 -13.13
N LEU A 485 -3.60 0.97 -13.94
CA LEU A 485 -4.18 0.52 -15.19
C LEU A 485 -5.42 -0.34 -14.99
N ALA A 486 -5.45 -1.20 -13.95
CA ALA A 486 -6.62 -2.01 -13.63
C ALA A 486 -7.81 -1.14 -13.20
N GLU A 487 -7.58 -0.13 -12.36
CA GLU A 487 -8.59 0.84 -11.95
C GLU A 487 -9.05 1.72 -13.13
N ALA A 488 -8.12 2.16 -13.97
CA ALA A 488 -8.44 2.88 -15.20
C ALA A 488 -9.30 2.03 -16.16
N PHE A 489 -9.08 0.72 -16.21
CA PHE A 489 -9.92 -0.19 -16.99
C PHE A 489 -11.31 -0.33 -16.38
N ALA A 490 -11.43 -0.40 -15.06
CA ALA A 490 -12.74 -0.43 -14.41
C ALA A 490 -13.54 0.86 -14.71
N GLU A 491 -12.89 2.03 -14.69
CA GLU A 491 -13.51 3.32 -15.05
C GLU A 491 -13.92 3.37 -16.52
N HIS A 492 -13.00 3.04 -17.43
CA HIS A 492 -13.27 3.08 -18.87
C HIS A 492 -14.34 2.06 -19.29
N LEU A 493 -14.29 0.84 -18.75
CA LEU A 493 -15.31 -0.18 -19.02
C LEU A 493 -16.68 0.27 -18.50
N HIS A 494 -16.74 0.90 -17.34
CA HIS A 494 -17.98 1.46 -16.83
C HIS A 494 -18.51 2.56 -17.79
N GLU A 495 -17.66 3.46 -18.27
CA GLU A 495 -18.06 4.46 -19.28
C GLU A 495 -18.60 3.81 -20.57
N LEU A 496 -17.94 2.76 -21.08
CA LEU A 496 -18.42 1.99 -22.23
C LEU A 496 -19.78 1.31 -21.95
N VAL A 497 -20.01 0.83 -20.74
CA VAL A 497 -21.31 0.27 -20.34
C VAL A 497 -22.39 1.35 -20.38
N ARG A 498 -22.16 2.50 -19.74
CA ARG A 498 -23.14 3.60 -19.72
C ARG A 498 -23.49 4.10 -21.11
N LYS A 499 -22.48 4.26 -21.97
CA LYS A 499 -22.63 4.88 -23.29
C LYS A 499 -22.99 3.91 -24.41
N LYS A 500 -22.46 2.68 -24.37
CA LYS A 500 -22.50 1.75 -25.52
C LYS A 500 -23.15 0.40 -25.22
N TYR A 501 -22.78 -0.30 -24.15
CA TYR A 501 -23.30 -1.66 -23.93
C TYR A 501 -24.69 -1.66 -23.28
N TRP A 502 -24.88 -0.86 -22.24
CA TRP A 502 -26.18 -0.60 -21.63
C TRP A 502 -26.87 0.56 -22.32
N GLY A 503 -26.15 1.68 -22.53
CA GLY A 503 -26.61 2.77 -23.37
C GLY A 503 -27.63 3.72 -22.75
N TYR A 504 -27.75 3.76 -21.42
CA TYR A 504 -28.66 4.69 -20.74
C TYR A 504 -28.11 6.13 -20.67
N SER A 505 -26.87 6.37 -21.10
CA SER A 505 -26.26 7.70 -21.16
C SER A 505 -25.39 7.86 -22.40
N SER A 506 -25.95 7.63 -23.59
CA SER A 506 -25.22 7.66 -24.88
C SER A 506 -24.50 8.99 -25.16
N GLU A 507 -25.11 10.11 -24.75
CA GLU A 507 -24.60 11.47 -24.98
C GLU A 507 -23.64 11.96 -23.86
N GLU A 508 -23.25 11.09 -22.93
CA GLU A 508 -22.33 11.45 -21.84
C GLU A 508 -20.97 11.90 -22.38
N ALA A 509 -20.52 13.09 -21.98
CA ALA A 509 -19.22 13.65 -22.34
C ALA A 509 -18.52 14.23 -21.10
N LEU A 510 -18.07 13.35 -20.21
CA LEU A 510 -17.38 13.72 -18.97
C LEU A 510 -15.87 13.76 -19.17
N SER A 511 -15.22 14.72 -18.50
CA SER A 511 -13.76 14.71 -18.35
C SER A 511 -13.31 13.64 -17.35
N ASN A 512 -12.03 13.24 -17.37
CA ASN A 512 -11.49 12.27 -16.40
C ASN A 512 -11.67 12.75 -14.95
N GLU A 513 -11.53 14.05 -14.68
CA GLU A 513 -11.80 14.61 -13.34
C GLU A 513 -13.25 14.46 -12.89
N GLU A 514 -14.19 14.48 -13.83
CA GLU A 514 -15.61 14.31 -13.55
C GLU A 514 -15.99 12.85 -13.38
N LEU A 515 -15.30 11.94 -14.09
CA LEU A 515 -15.38 10.50 -13.85
C LEU A 515 -14.90 10.17 -12.43
N ILE A 516 -13.75 10.70 -11.99
CA ILE A 516 -13.22 10.51 -10.62
C ILE A 516 -14.19 11.06 -9.56
N LYS A 517 -14.90 12.15 -9.87
CA LYS A 517 -15.94 12.73 -9.00
C LYS A 517 -17.29 12.01 -9.09
N GLU A 518 -17.36 10.94 -9.88
CA GLU A 518 -18.56 10.12 -10.10
C GLU A 518 -19.77 10.93 -10.57
N LYS A 519 -19.56 11.92 -11.45
CA LYS A 519 -20.65 12.79 -11.97
C LYS A 519 -21.57 12.11 -12.99
N TYR A 520 -21.45 10.80 -13.17
CA TYR A 520 -22.29 10.01 -14.08
C TYR A 520 -23.50 9.42 -13.34
N ILE A 521 -24.47 8.92 -14.10
CA ILE A 521 -25.60 8.15 -13.58
C ILE A 521 -25.16 6.70 -13.33
N GLY A 522 -25.65 6.11 -12.24
CA GLY A 522 -25.38 4.71 -11.88
C GLY A 522 -24.11 4.52 -11.04
N ILE A 523 -23.92 3.29 -10.55
CA ILE A 523 -22.80 2.91 -9.68
C ILE A 523 -22.22 1.56 -10.07
N ARG A 524 -21.00 1.30 -9.60
CA ARG A 524 -20.27 0.04 -9.85
C ARG A 524 -19.76 -0.68 -8.59
N PRO A 525 -20.65 -1.06 -7.63
CA PRO A 525 -20.24 -1.62 -6.35
C PRO A 525 -19.50 -2.95 -6.50
N ALA A 526 -18.43 -3.10 -5.73
CA ALA A 526 -17.54 -4.26 -5.75
C ALA A 526 -17.66 -5.07 -4.45
N PRO A 527 -17.74 -6.42 -4.50
CA PRO A 527 -17.74 -7.27 -3.32
C PRO A 527 -16.48 -7.10 -2.44
N GLY A 528 -16.68 -6.73 -1.18
CA GLY A 528 -15.66 -6.33 -0.21
C GLY A 528 -15.72 -4.86 0.19
N TYR A 529 -16.36 -4.02 -0.63
CA TYR A 529 -16.58 -2.61 -0.28
C TYR A 529 -17.76 -2.47 0.69
N PRO A 530 -17.87 -1.34 1.43
CA PRO A 530 -18.89 -1.17 2.45
C PRO A 530 -20.36 -1.32 1.99
N ALA A 531 -20.65 -1.13 0.70
CA ALA A 531 -21.98 -1.31 0.12
C ALA A 531 -22.33 -2.79 -0.16
N GLN A 532 -21.32 -3.63 -0.38
CA GLN A 532 -21.44 -5.08 -0.58
C GLN A 532 -20.27 -5.78 0.12
N PRO A 533 -20.28 -5.85 1.47
CA PRO A 533 -19.11 -6.29 2.23
C PRO A 533 -18.82 -7.80 2.13
N ASP A 534 -19.80 -8.61 1.70
CA ASP A 534 -19.58 -10.05 1.52
C ASP A 534 -18.71 -10.33 0.28
N HIS A 535 -17.49 -10.84 0.51
CA HIS A 535 -16.58 -11.21 -0.55
C HIS A 535 -17.02 -12.47 -1.33
N THR A 536 -17.89 -13.33 -0.77
CA THR A 536 -18.36 -14.55 -1.44
C THR A 536 -19.21 -14.27 -2.68
N GLU A 537 -19.75 -13.06 -2.81
CA GLU A 537 -20.49 -12.62 -4.00
C GLU A 537 -19.58 -12.47 -5.24
N LYS A 538 -18.25 -12.46 -5.08
CA LYS A 538 -17.33 -12.63 -6.22
C LYS A 538 -17.54 -13.96 -6.93
N LEU A 539 -17.90 -15.03 -6.22
CA LEU A 539 -18.15 -16.34 -6.83
C LEU A 539 -19.32 -16.27 -7.82
N VAL A 540 -20.35 -15.48 -7.51
CA VAL A 540 -21.49 -15.24 -8.41
C VAL A 540 -21.03 -14.49 -9.67
N ILE A 541 -20.21 -13.44 -9.52
CA ILE A 541 -19.65 -12.69 -10.66
C ILE A 541 -18.76 -13.60 -11.54
N PHE A 542 -17.90 -14.40 -10.90
CA PHE A 542 -16.97 -15.29 -11.59
C PHE A 542 -17.69 -16.33 -12.44
N ASP A 543 -18.75 -16.92 -11.89
CA ASP A 543 -19.59 -17.88 -12.59
C ASP A 543 -20.46 -17.22 -13.68
N LEU A 544 -21.05 -16.06 -13.41
CA LEU A 544 -21.90 -15.37 -14.40
C LEU A 544 -21.14 -15.04 -15.68
N LEU A 545 -19.89 -14.60 -15.54
CA LEU A 545 -19.08 -14.08 -16.63
C LEU A 545 -18.02 -15.06 -17.13
N ASP A 546 -17.94 -16.28 -16.57
CA ASP A 546 -16.83 -17.23 -16.83
C ASP A 546 -15.45 -16.53 -16.73
N VAL A 547 -15.23 -15.75 -15.66
CA VAL A 547 -14.12 -14.78 -15.54
C VAL A 547 -12.78 -15.41 -15.82
N THR A 548 -12.43 -16.50 -15.14
CA THR A 548 -11.12 -17.16 -15.30
C THR A 548 -10.85 -17.59 -16.73
N LYS A 549 -11.88 -18.10 -17.42
CA LYS A 549 -11.76 -18.52 -18.82
C LYS A 549 -11.50 -17.34 -19.76
N HIS A 550 -12.14 -16.20 -19.49
CA HIS A 550 -12.11 -15.04 -20.39
C HIS A 550 -10.99 -14.04 -20.11
N THR A 551 -10.50 -13.97 -18.88
CA THR A 551 -9.49 -12.97 -18.47
C THR A 551 -8.24 -13.56 -17.85
N GLY A 552 -8.24 -14.84 -17.49
CA GLY A 552 -7.16 -15.46 -16.72
C GLY A 552 -7.14 -15.09 -15.23
N ILE A 553 -8.07 -14.25 -14.77
CA ILE A 553 -8.15 -13.89 -13.35
C ILE A 553 -8.64 -15.10 -12.54
N THR A 554 -7.97 -15.39 -11.43
CA THR A 554 -8.34 -16.46 -10.48
C THR A 554 -8.65 -15.90 -9.10
N LEU A 555 -9.40 -16.65 -8.28
CA LEU A 555 -9.65 -16.33 -6.88
C LEU A 555 -8.81 -17.23 -5.96
N THR A 556 -8.25 -16.66 -4.91
CA THR A 556 -7.65 -17.41 -3.79
C THR A 556 -8.75 -17.99 -2.89
N GLU A 557 -8.36 -18.78 -1.90
CA GLU A 557 -9.25 -19.29 -0.86
C GLU A 557 -9.92 -18.20 0.00
N SER A 558 -9.27 -17.03 0.14
CA SER A 558 -9.83 -15.84 0.80
C SER A 558 -10.56 -14.91 -0.19
N LEU A 559 -10.74 -15.36 -1.43
CA LEU A 559 -11.38 -14.64 -2.53
C LEU A 559 -10.66 -13.34 -2.91
N ALA A 560 -9.34 -13.25 -2.70
CA ALA A 560 -8.52 -12.24 -3.34
C ALA A 560 -8.38 -12.59 -4.84
N MET A 561 -8.27 -11.60 -5.71
CA MET A 561 -8.10 -11.83 -7.15
C MET A 561 -6.62 -11.85 -7.51
N HIS A 562 -6.23 -12.78 -8.37
CA HIS A 562 -4.89 -12.84 -8.96
C HIS A 562 -5.01 -12.76 -10.50
N PRO A 563 -4.27 -11.88 -11.20
CA PRO A 563 -3.27 -10.94 -10.68
C PRO A 563 -3.82 -9.91 -9.69
N ALA A 564 -2.98 -9.39 -8.79
CA ALA A 564 -3.39 -8.43 -7.76
C ALA A 564 -4.02 -7.16 -8.36
N ALA A 565 -3.46 -6.68 -9.48
CA ALA A 565 -4.01 -5.61 -10.31
C ALA A 565 -5.26 -6.06 -11.09
N SER A 566 -6.34 -6.33 -10.35
CA SER A 566 -7.64 -6.76 -10.88
C SER A 566 -8.78 -6.09 -10.12
N VAL A 567 -9.88 -5.82 -10.82
CA VAL A 567 -11.10 -5.24 -10.25
C VAL A 567 -12.30 -6.04 -10.76
N CYS A 568 -13.25 -6.35 -9.89
CA CYS A 568 -14.54 -6.92 -10.30
C CYS A 568 -15.67 -6.27 -9.50
N GLY A 569 -16.86 -6.25 -10.08
CA GLY A 569 -18.01 -5.63 -9.45
C GLY A 569 -19.26 -5.76 -10.28
N LEU A 570 -20.26 -5.00 -9.86
CA LEU A 570 -21.59 -4.95 -10.46
C LEU A 570 -21.80 -3.61 -11.17
N TYR A 571 -22.88 -3.48 -11.92
CA TYR A 571 -23.36 -2.21 -12.46
C TYR A 571 -24.85 -2.05 -12.17
N PHE A 572 -25.21 -0.89 -11.62
CA PHE A 572 -26.59 -0.47 -11.39
C PHE A 572 -26.84 0.82 -12.17
N ALA A 573 -27.92 0.85 -12.96
CA ALA A 573 -28.26 2.00 -13.81
C ALA A 573 -29.26 2.98 -13.18
N HIS A 574 -29.82 2.65 -12.01
CA HIS A 574 -30.82 3.50 -11.37
C HIS A 574 -30.22 4.88 -11.02
N PRO A 575 -30.89 6.01 -11.35
CA PRO A 575 -30.34 7.35 -11.18
C PRO A 575 -30.09 7.76 -9.73
N GLU A 576 -30.84 7.18 -8.79
CA GLU A 576 -30.64 7.42 -7.35
C GLU A 576 -29.73 6.39 -6.67
N ALA A 577 -29.13 5.48 -7.45
CA ALA A 577 -28.16 4.54 -6.91
C ALA A 577 -26.93 5.30 -6.41
N LYS A 578 -26.51 4.98 -5.18
CA LYS A 578 -25.34 5.60 -4.55
C LYS A 578 -24.62 4.58 -3.70
N TYR A 579 -23.32 4.79 -3.49
CA TYR A 579 -22.58 4.02 -2.50
C TYR A 579 -23.06 4.38 -1.09
N PHE A 580 -23.22 3.35 -0.27
CA PHE A 580 -23.55 3.49 1.15
C PHE A 580 -22.76 2.47 1.96
N ASN A 581 -22.73 2.63 3.28
CA ASN A 581 -22.14 1.65 4.17
C ASN A 581 -23.28 0.84 4.80
N VAL A 582 -23.31 -0.47 4.57
CA VAL A 582 -24.23 -1.41 5.24
C VAL A 582 -24.12 -1.24 6.76
N GLY A 583 -22.91 -1.00 7.25
CA GLY A 583 -22.64 -0.82 8.67
C GLY A 583 -22.70 -2.15 9.41
N LYS A 584 -23.03 -2.09 10.70
CA LYS A 584 -23.14 -3.30 11.52
C LYS A 584 -24.51 -3.95 11.37
N ILE A 585 -24.55 -5.29 11.34
CA ILE A 585 -25.76 -6.10 11.18
C ILE A 585 -26.02 -6.98 12.41
N GLY A 586 -27.30 -7.25 12.66
CA GLY A 586 -27.82 -8.10 13.73
C GLY A 586 -27.83 -9.59 13.36
N LYS A 587 -27.92 -10.43 14.40
CA LYS A 587 -28.00 -11.90 14.26
C LYS A 587 -29.23 -12.34 13.47
N ASP A 588 -30.33 -11.59 13.55
CA ASP A 588 -31.54 -11.86 12.76
C ASP A 588 -31.28 -11.76 11.24
N GLN A 589 -30.48 -10.81 10.78
CA GLN A 589 -30.06 -10.71 9.39
C GLN A 589 -29.07 -11.81 8.99
N VAL A 590 -28.14 -12.19 9.87
CA VAL A 590 -27.25 -13.33 9.60
C VAL A 590 -28.04 -14.63 9.46
N LEU A 591 -29.02 -14.86 10.34
CA LEU A 591 -29.94 -16.01 10.33
C LEU A 591 -30.85 -16.05 9.10
N ASP A 592 -31.10 -14.91 8.46
CA ASP A 592 -31.80 -14.83 7.18
C ASP A 592 -30.84 -15.04 6.00
N TYR A 593 -29.66 -14.41 6.05
CA TYR A 593 -28.66 -14.43 4.98
C TYR A 593 -28.06 -15.83 4.75
N HIS A 594 -27.71 -16.56 5.82
CA HIS A 594 -27.13 -17.90 5.66
C HIS A 594 -28.10 -18.86 4.95
N LYS A 595 -29.42 -18.72 5.19
CA LYS A 595 -30.45 -19.52 4.52
C LYS A 595 -30.54 -19.18 3.04
N ARG A 596 -30.52 -17.88 2.71
CA ARG A 596 -30.52 -17.40 1.32
C ARG A 596 -29.29 -17.92 0.55
N LYS A 597 -28.12 -17.90 1.20
CA LYS A 597 -26.84 -18.36 0.64
C LYS A 597 -26.69 -19.88 0.60
N GLY A 598 -27.49 -20.62 1.36
CA GLY A 598 -27.29 -22.06 1.57
C GLY A 598 -25.99 -22.38 2.32
N MET A 599 -25.50 -21.45 3.13
CA MET A 599 -24.27 -21.58 3.92
C MET A 599 -24.59 -21.96 5.37
N SER A 600 -23.60 -22.52 6.08
CA SER A 600 -23.72 -22.67 7.54
C SER A 600 -23.71 -21.29 8.21
N ILE A 601 -24.22 -21.22 9.44
CA ILE A 601 -24.20 -19.97 10.21
C ILE A 601 -22.75 -19.58 10.48
N GLU A 602 -21.90 -20.54 10.87
CA GLU A 602 -20.50 -20.33 11.18
C GLU A 602 -19.70 -19.81 9.98
N GLU A 603 -19.97 -20.35 8.79
CA GLU A 603 -19.34 -19.87 7.55
C GLU A 603 -19.81 -18.45 7.21
N THR A 604 -21.10 -18.16 7.39
CA THR A 604 -21.65 -16.83 7.15
C THR A 604 -21.08 -15.79 8.14
N GLU A 605 -21.01 -16.14 9.41
CA GLU A 605 -20.41 -15.30 10.46
C GLU A 605 -18.94 -15.04 10.19
N LYS A 606 -18.19 -16.04 9.72
CA LYS A 606 -16.78 -15.86 9.31
C LYS A 606 -16.66 -14.78 8.23
N TRP A 607 -17.40 -14.87 7.13
CA TRP A 607 -17.29 -13.90 6.04
C TRP A 607 -17.82 -12.51 6.41
N LEU A 608 -18.81 -12.43 7.31
CA LEU A 608 -19.42 -11.17 7.73
C LEU A 608 -18.87 -10.62 9.05
N ARG A 609 -17.88 -11.27 9.66
CA ARG A 609 -17.31 -10.90 10.97
C ARG A 609 -16.97 -9.41 11.11
N PRO A 610 -16.38 -8.73 10.10
CA PRO A 610 -16.09 -7.30 10.19
C PRO A 610 -17.33 -6.43 10.42
N ILE A 611 -18.51 -6.91 10.06
CA ILE A 611 -19.77 -6.17 10.13
C ILE A 611 -20.78 -6.72 11.15
N LEU A 612 -20.44 -7.74 11.96
CA LEU A 612 -21.34 -8.22 13.02
C LEU A 612 -21.45 -7.19 14.15
N ASN A 613 -22.67 -7.01 14.69
CA ASN A 613 -22.96 -6.18 15.86
C ASN A 613 -22.98 -6.96 17.19
N TYR A 614 -22.89 -8.28 17.13
CA TYR A 614 -22.87 -9.22 18.26
C TYR A 614 -21.54 -9.99 18.27
N ASP A 615 -21.26 -10.74 19.34
CA ASP A 615 -20.09 -11.61 19.39
C ASP A 615 -20.47 -13.06 19.04
N GLU A 616 -19.62 -13.74 18.28
CA GLU A 616 -19.84 -15.13 17.84
C GLU A 616 -20.00 -16.05 19.06
N GLY A 617 -21.11 -16.79 19.15
CA GLY A 617 -21.44 -17.69 20.26
C GLY A 617 -22.54 -17.19 21.22
N GLU A 618 -22.92 -15.91 21.15
CA GLU A 618 -24.26 -15.43 21.54
C GLU A 618 -25.26 -15.80 20.46
#